data_AF-A0A8C6YUB4-F1
#
_entry.id   AF-A0A8C6YUB4-F1
#
_cell.length_a   1.000
_cell.length_b   1.000
_cell.length_c   1.000
_cell.angle_alpha   90.00
_cell.angle_beta   90.00
_cell.angle_gamma   90.00
#
_symmetry.space_group_name_H-M   'P 1'
#
loop_
_entity.id
_entity.type
_entity.pdbx_description
1 polymer ?
#
loop_
_entity_poly.entity_id
_entity_poly.type
_entity_poly.pdbx_seq_one_letter_code
_entity_poly.pdbx_strand_id
1 'polypeptide(L)'
;MQCSWKAVLLLALASIAIQYTAIRTFTAKSFHSCPIPNPVNCSLSQDADAADRLCDESPTFAYNLSRKTHILILATTRSGSSFVGQLFNQHFDVFYLFEPLYHVQYTLIPKLTQSKSTTDRRVMLGASRDLLRSLYDCDLYFLENYIKPQPVNHTTDRLFRRGASKALCSPPVCESLGAVDLHLEEGDCVKKCGTLNLTLATESCREHGHVAIKTVRVPEVSDLRALVEDPRLNLKVIQLVRDPRGILASRSETFRDTYRLWRIWDGTGRKPYNLDVTQLTTVCEDFWNSVSTGLTRPPWLKGKYMLVRYEDLARNPMKKTEEIYDFLGIPMDSNVERWIQNNTRGDRSSSKHKYGTVRNSAATAEKWRFRLSYEIVAFTQRACQPVLAQLGYRAAASEEELKNLSVSLVEDRDFLPFS
;
A
#
# COMPACT_ATOMS: atom_id res chain seq x y z
N MET A 1 54.52 -21.61 0.50
CA MET A 1 53.62 -22.78 0.57
C MET A 1 52.52 -22.58 -0.46
N GLN A 2 52.58 -23.26 -1.60
CA GLN A 2 51.52 -23.17 -2.63
C GLN A 2 50.37 -24.08 -2.23
N CYS A 3 49.22 -23.50 -1.90
CA CYS A 3 48.00 -24.27 -1.62
C CYS A 3 47.53 -24.90 -2.94
N SER A 4 47.71 -26.21 -3.07
CA SER A 4 47.28 -26.97 -4.25
C SER A 4 45.75 -26.86 -4.42
N TRP A 5 45.28 -26.65 -5.65
CA TRP A 5 43.85 -26.62 -5.98
C TRP A 5 43.08 -27.84 -5.43
N LYS A 6 43.75 -29.00 -5.32
CA LYS A 6 43.19 -30.21 -4.71
C LYS A 6 42.85 -30.02 -3.22
N ALA A 7 43.65 -29.26 -2.48
CA ALA A 7 43.39 -28.95 -1.07
C ALA A 7 42.21 -27.98 -0.92
N VAL A 8 42.07 -26.99 -1.81
CA VAL A 8 40.93 -26.07 -1.81
C VAL A 8 39.63 -26.81 -2.13
N LEU A 9 39.67 -27.72 -3.11
CA LEU A 9 38.51 -28.54 -3.48
C LEU A 9 38.09 -29.47 -2.33
N LEU A 10 39.06 -30.09 -1.64
CA LEU A 10 38.80 -30.94 -0.48
C LEU A 10 38.20 -30.14 0.69
N LEU A 11 38.70 -28.93 0.96
CA LEU A 11 38.14 -28.05 1.99
C LEU A 11 36.72 -27.58 1.64
N ALA A 12 36.44 -27.29 0.36
CA ALA A 12 35.10 -26.93 -0.08
C ALA A 12 34.10 -28.09 0.07
N LEU A 13 34.50 -29.30 -0.32
CA LEU A 13 33.67 -30.50 -0.17
C LEU A 13 33.44 -30.86 1.31
N ALA A 14 34.47 -30.74 2.14
CA ALA A 14 34.35 -30.94 3.59
C ALA A 14 33.42 -29.89 4.22
N SER A 15 33.50 -28.64 3.80
CA SER A 15 32.62 -27.55 4.26
C SER A 15 31.15 -27.83 3.90
N ILE A 16 30.88 -28.26 2.67
CA ILE A 16 29.52 -28.61 2.22
C ILE A 16 28.97 -29.79 3.03
N ALA A 17 29.78 -30.82 3.28
CA ALA A 17 29.37 -31.95 4.10
C ALA A 17 29.06 -31.52 5.54
N ILE A 18 29.90 -30.69 6.15
CA ILE A 18 29.67 -30.17 7.51
C ILE A 18 28.40 -29.31 7.55
N GLN A 19 28.19 -28.42 6.58
CA GLN A 19 27.00 -27.58 6.48
C GLN A 19 25.73 -28.42 6.30
N TYR A 20 25.77 -29.43 5.43
CA TYR A 20 24.65 -30.36 5.24
C TYR A 20 24.32 -31.11 6.53
N THR A 21 25.35 -31.60 7.24
CA THR A 21 25.16 -32.33 8.51
C THR A 21 24.63 -31.42 9.62
N ALA A 22 25.09 -30.17 9.69
CA ALA A 22 24.58 -29.18 10.63
C ALA A 22 23.11 -28.83 10.34
N ILE A 23 22.77 -28.51 9.08
CA ILE A 23 21.40 -28.21 8.66
C ILE A 23 20.48 -29.40 8.95
N ARG A 24 20.93 -30.63 8.67
CA ARG A 24 20.15 -31.85 8.97
C ARG A 24 19.97 -32.07 10.48
N THR A 25 20.97 -31.73 11.29
CA THR A 25 20.89 -31.84 12.76
C THR A 25 19.94 -30.78 13.36
N PHE A 26 19.91 -29.57 12.81
CA PHE A 26 18.99 -28.51 13.22
C PHE A 26 17.55 -28.74 12.74
N THR A 27 17.36 -29.44 11.61
CA THR A 27 16.03 -29.77 11.08
C THR A 27 15.45 -31.07 11.65
N ALA A 28 16.29 -32.01 12.11
CA ALA A 28 15.85 -33.28 12.68
C ALA A 28 15.59 -33.23 14.21
N LYS A 29 15.98 -32.16 14.90
CA LYS A 29 15.69 -31.96 16.33
C LYS A 29 14.88 -30.70 16.54
N SER A 30 13.57 -30.83 16.63
CA SER A 30 12.71 -29.83 17.25
C SER A 30 13.13 -29.66 18.71
N PHE A 31 13.80 -28.56 19.03
CA PHE A 31 14.09 -28.21 20.43
C PHE A 31 12.77 -27.97 21.17
N HIS A 32 12.35 -28.93 21.98
CA HIS A 32 11.42 -28.68 23.08
C HIS A 32 12.24 -28.11 24.24
N SER A 33 12.23 -26.80 24.38
CA SER A 33 12.70 -26.12 25.58
C SER A 33 11.66 -26.34 26.67
N CYS A 34 11.93 -27.26 27.61
CA CYS A 34 11.17 -27.32 28.87
C CYS A 34 11.46 -26.06 29.69
N PRO A 35 10.45 -25.34 30.21
CA PRO A 35 10.67 -24.34 31.24
C PRO A 35 10.89 -25.04 32.59
N ILE A 36 11.94 -24.61 33.29
CA ILE A 36 12.19 -24.92 34.70
C ILE A 36 11.00 -24.38 35.53
N PRO A 37 10.36 -25.18 36.41
CA PRO A 37 9.38 -24.64 37.35
C PRO A 37 10.10 -24.02 38.55
N ASN A 38 9.79 -22.75 38.87
CA ASN A 38 10.08 -22.19 40.18
C ASN A 38 9.28 -22.94 41.26
N PRO A 39 9.85 -23.18 42.46
CA PRO A 39 9.23 -24.02 43.47
C PRO A 39 8.27 -23.20 44.31
N VAL A 40 6.97 -23.37 44.12
CA VAL A 40 5.97 -22.97 45.11
C VAL A 40 4.92 -24.07 45.22
N ASN A 41 4.85 -24.66 46.41
CA ASN A 41 3.87 -25.63 46.93
C ASN A 41 3.86 -27.05 46.34
N CYS A 42 4.68 -27.91 46.95
CA CYS A 42 4.42 -29.35 47.00
C CYS A 42 3.52 -29.67 48.21
N SER A 43 2.33 -30.21 47.97
CA SER A 43 1.62 -31.04 48.94
C SER A 43 1.49 -32.44 48.36
N LEU A 44 2.08 -33.41 49.05
CA LEU A 44 1.99 -34.85 48.82
C LEU A 44 0.55 -35.34 49.03
N SER A 45 -0.01 -36.04 48.04
CA SER A 45 -0.86 -37.19 48.29
C SER A 45 -0.87 -38.12 47.07
N GLN A 46 -0.71 -39.40 47.39
CA GLN A 46 -0.67 -40.55 46.50
C GLN A 46 -2.06 -40.78 45.88
N ASP A 47 -2.10 -41.18 44.60
CA ASP A 47 -2.54 -42.53 44.24
C ASP A 47 -2.45 -42.75 42.72
N ALA A 48 -1.96 -43.92 42.35
CA ALA A 48 -1.90 -44.45 41.00
C ALA A 48 -3.08 -45.40 40.80
N ASP A 49 -3.89 -45.19 39.76
CA ASP A 49 -4.11 -46.17 38.68
C ASP A 49 -5.31 -45.81 37.79
N ALA A 50 -5.11 -46.09 36.50
CA ALA A 50 -6.10 -46.29 35.43
C ALA A 50 -6.98 -45.10 34.97
N ALA A 51 -6.67 -44.55 33.78
CA ALA A 51 -7.60 -44.58 32.65
C ALA A 51 -6.95 -44.10 31.34
N ASP A 52 -7.17 -44.92 30.32
CA ASP A 52 -6.88 -44.76 28.90
C ASP A 52 -7.63 -43.56 28.27
N ARG A 53 -7.03 -42.96 27.24
CA ARG A 53 -7.60 -41.96 26.30
C ARG A 53 -8.03 -40.59 26.84
N LEU A 54 -7.18 -39.59 26.63
CA LEU A 54 -7.58 -38.27 26.09
C LEU A 54 -6.32 -37.49 25.65
N CYS A 55 -5.87 -37.72 24.42
CA CYS A 55 -5.01 -36.76 23.74
C CYS A 55 -5.95 -35.89 22.88
N ASP A 56 -6.69 -35.00 23.51
CA ASP A 56 -7.36 -33.93 22.79
C ASP A 56 -7.25 -32.62 23.57
N GLU A 57 -6.87 -31.59 22.81
CA GLU A 57 -6.83 -30.18 23.17
C GLU A 57 -5.78 -29.75 24.24
N SER A 58 -4.52 -29.66 23.82
CA SER A 58 -3.68 -28.56 24.33
C SER A 58 -4.31 -27.24 23.92
N PRO A 59 -4.45 -26.25 24.82
CA PRO A 59 -4.98 -24.96 24.46
C PRO A 59 -4.04 -24.38 23.42
N THR A 60 -4.60 -24.07 22.25
CA THR A 60 -3.96 -23.20 21.27
C THR A 60 -3.33 -22.05 22.04
N PHE A 61 -2.02 -21.84 21.86
CA PHE A 61 -1.37 -20.61 22.27
C PHE A 61 -2.23 -19.49 21.69
N ALA A 62 -3.06 -18.89 22.53
CA ALA A 62 -3.79 -17.69 22.20
C ALA A 62 -2.71 -16.62 22.08
N TYR A 63 -2.12 -16.53 20.89
CA TYR A 63 -1.62 -15.26 20.43
C TYR A 63 -2.76 -14.29 20.74
N ASN A 64 -2.50 -13.28 21.57
CA ASN A 64 -3.34 -12.10 21.63
C ASN A 64 -3.34 -11.55 20.19
N LEU A 65 -4.22 -12.09 19.34
CA LEU A 65 -4.47 -11.59 18.01
C LEU A 65 -4.89 -10.16 18.26
N SER A 66 -3.95 -9.27 17.96
CA SER A 66 -4.20 -7.84 17.97
C SER A 66 -5.54 -7.64 17.27
N ARG A 67 -6.52 -7.09 17.98
CA ARG A 67 -7.83 -6.73 17.39
C ARG A 67 -7.66 -5.72 16.25
N LYS A 68 -6.44 -5.20 16.04
CA LYS A 68 -6.14 -4.23 15.02
C LYS A 68 -6.23 -4.81 13.62
N THR A 69 -7.18 -4.29 12.84
CA THR A 69 -7.19 -4.44 11.39
C THR A 69 -6.07 -3.59 10.77
N HIS A 70 -5.19 -4.24 10.03
CA HIS A 70 -4.12 -3.60 9.25
C HIS A 70 -4.59 -3.45 7.81
N ILE A 71 -4.47 -2.24 7.26
CA ILE A 71 -5.02 -1.89 5.95
C ILE A 71 -3.85 -1.47 5.05
N LEU A 72 -3.74 -2.09 3.87
CA LEU A 72 -2.82 -1.63 2.82
C LEU A 72 -3.61 -1.15 1.61
N ILE A 73 -3.47 0.13 1.28
CA ILE A 73 -3.94 0.66 0.00
C ILE A 73 -2.82 0.44 -1.02
N LEU A 74 -2.97 -0.61 -1.82
CA LEU A 74 -2.10 -0.93 -2.94
C LEU A 74 -2.57 -0.13 -4.16
N ALA A 75 -1.73 0.79 -4.64
CA ALA A 75 -2.13 1.68 -5.72
C ALA A 75 -0.95 2.04 -6.63
N THR A 76 -1.22 2.81 -7.68
CA THR A 76 -0.16 3.46 -8.49
C THR A 76 -0.28 4.98 -8.44
N THR A 77 0.80 5.70 -8.74
CA THR A 77 0.81 7.17 -8.73
C THR A 77 -0.22 7.74 -9.71
N ARG A 78 -1.07 8.66 -9.22
CA ARG A 78 -2.21 9.29 -9.93
C ARG A 78 -3.43 8.38 -10.17
N SER A 79 -3.55 7.25 -9.47
CA SER A 79 -4.76 6.41 -9.42
C SER A 79 -5.93 7.01 -8.62
N GLY A 80 -5.72 8.08 -7.86
CA GLY A 80 -6.72 8.58 -6.90
C GLY A 80 -6.49 8.11 -5.46
N SER A 81 -5.38 7.41 -5.19
CA SER A 81 -5.05 6.87 -3.86
C SER A 81 -4.94 7.90 -2.74
N SER A 82 -4.69 9.18 -3.04
CA SER A 82 -4.76 10.25 -2.03
C SER A 82 -6.19 10.46 -1.50
N PHE A 83 -7.21 10.33 -2.36
CA PHE A 83 -8.62 10.41 -1.94
C PHE A 83 -8.98 9.18 -1.11
N VAL A 84 -8.64 7.98 -1.59
CA VAL A 84 -8.88 6.72 -0.85
C VAL A 84 -8.20 6.72 0.51
N GLY A 85 -6.95 7.20 0.60
CA GLY A 85 -6.26 7.34 1.87
C GLY A 85 -6.98 8.26 2.86
N GLN A 86 -7.65 9.31 2.38
CA GLN A 86 -8.44 10.17 3.25
C GLN A 86 -9.70 9.49 3.79
N LEU A 87 -10.27 8.50 3.10
CA LEU A 87 -11.40 7.75 3.65
C LEU A 87 -11.04 7.12 5.01
N PHE A 88 -9.78 6.73 5.21
CA PHE A 88 -9.26 6.19 6.47
C PHE A 88 -8.72 7.26 7.40
N ASN A 89 -8.00 8.25 6.88
CA ASN A 89 -7.40 9.33 7.68
C ASN A 89 -8.43 10.20 8.42
N GLN A 90 -9.71 10.14 8.02
CA GLN A 90 -10.80 10.89 8.66
C GLN A 90 -11.50 10.10 9.77
N HIS A 91 -11.26 8.79 9.85
CA HIS A 91 -11.73 7.92 10.91
C HIS A 91 -10.96 8.21 12.20
N PHE A 92 -11.62 8.29 13.36
CA PHE A 92 -10.95 8.67 14.61
C PHE A 92 -10.00 7.58 15.12
N ASP A 93 -10.32 6.31 14.86
CA ASP A 93 -9.55 5.16 15.36
C ASP A 93 -8.53 4.58 14.37
N VAL A 94 -8.21 5.30 13.28
CA VAL A 94 -7.25 4.84 12.27
C VAL A 94 -5.97 5.69 12.27
N PHE A 95 -4.84 5.04 12.55
CA PHE A 95 -3.51 5.61 12.33
C PHE A 95 -3.11 5.48 10.85
N TYR A 96 -3.14 6.59 10.12
CA TYR A 96 -2.86 6.61 8.67
C TYR A 96 -1.43 7.07 8.34
N LEU A 97 -0.75 6.37 7.42
CA LEU A 97 0.57 6.76 6.88
C LEU A 97 0.57 6.90 5.35
N PHE A 98 1.09 8.04 4.87
CA PHE A 98 1.21 8.33 3.45
C PHE A 98 2.58 7.92 2.89
N GLU A 99 2.61 6.86 2.08
CA GLU A 99 3.80 6.40 1.34
C GLU A 99 5.11 6.26 2.14
N PRO A 100 5.14 5.52 3.27
CA PRO A 100 6.38 5.35 4.04
C PRO A 100 7.50 4.67 3.24
N LEU A 101 7.16 3.83 2.26
CA LEU A 101 8.12 3.20 1.35
C LEU A 101 8.89 4.20 0.45
N TYR A 102 8.50 5.48 0.44
CA TYR A 102 9.32 6.53 -0.18
C TYR A 102 10.76 6.50 0.33
N HIS A 103 10.96 6.32 1.63
CA HIS A 103 12.28 6.35 2.25
C HIS A 103 13.14 5.15 1.84
N VAL A 104 12.52 3.97 1.70
CA VAL A 104 13.19 2.76 1.20
C VAL A 104 13.68 3.00 -0.23
N GLN A 105 12.80 3.52 -1.09
CA GLN A 105 13.17 3.84 -2.47
C GLN A 105 14.26 4.90 -2.54
N TYR A 106 14.14 5.97 -1.75
CA TYR A 106 15.13 7.04 -1.73
C TYR A 106 16.50 6.55 -1.26
N THR A 107 16.55 5.68 -0.26
CA THR A 107 17.79 5.15 0.31
C THR A 107 18.45 4.09 -0.57
N LEU A 108 17.68 3.11 -1.05
CA LEU A 108 18.23 2.00 -1.84
C LEU A 108 18.46 2.39 -3.30
N ILE A 109 17.69 3.37 -3.80
CA ILE A 109 17.74 3.78 -5.19
C ILE A 109 17.82 5.32 -5.33
N PRO A 110 18.87 5.96 -4.81
CA PRO A 110 18.96 7.42 -4.68
C PRO A 110 19.02 8.19 -6.01
N LYS A 111 19.43 7.53 -7.10
CA LYS A 111 19.55 8.15 -8.44
C LYS A 111 18.29 8.05 -9.29
N LEU A 112 17.18 7.53 -8.73
CA LEU A 112 15.97 7.22 -9.47
C LEU A 112 14.84 8.21 -9.23
N THR A 113 14.97 9.40 -9.80
CA THR A 113 13.75 10.12 -10.22
C THR A 113 13.08 9.44 -11.41
N GLN A 114 13.76 8.50 -12.11
CA GLN A 114 13.31 7.94 -13.39
C GLN A 114 13.85 6.56 -13.82
N SER A 115 14.33 5.60 -12.98
CA SER A 115 14.61 4.23 -13.52
C SER A 115 13.39 3.33 -13.56
N LYS A 116 13.48 2.49 -14.59
CA LYS A 116 12.49 1.93 -15.50
C LYS A 116 12.58 0.40 -15.50
N SER A 117 13.44 -0.18 -14.66
CA SER A 117 13.74 -1.61 -14.64
C SER A 117 12.93 -2.32 -13.55
N THR A 118 12.27 -3.42 -13.93
CA THR A 118 11.61 -4.36 -13.01
C THR A 118 12.57 -4.93 -11.96
N THR A 119 13.85 -5.06 -12.31
CA THR A 119 14.91 -5.55 -11.41
C THR A 119 15.13 -4.61 -10.22
N ASP A 120 15.16 -3.30 -10.46
CA ASP A 120 15.36 -2.29 -9.42
C ASP A 120 14.19 -2.30 -8.42
N ARG A 121 12.97 -2.50 -8.92
CA ARG A 121 11.76 -2.61 -8.07
C ARG A 121 11.83 -3.83 -7.16
N ARG A 122 12.38 -4.95 -7.65
CA ARG A 122 12.54 -6.19 -6.88
C ARG A 122 13.56 -6.05 -5.75
N VAL A 123 14.63 -5.27 -5.94
CA VAL A 123 15.66 -5.05 -4.90
C VAL A 123 15.05 -4.42 -3.63
N MET A 124 14.03 -3.58 -3.76
CA MET A 124 13.39 -2.93 -2.62
C MET A 124 12.37 -3.80 -1.90
N LEU A 125 11.93 -4.93 -2.47
CA LEU A 125 10.79 -5.68 -1.94
C LEU A 125 11.06 -6.23 -0.54
N GLY A 126 12.27 -6.75 -0.28
CA GLY A 126 12.66 -7.24 1.05
C GLY A 126 12.59 -6.14 2.10
N ALA A 127 13.28 -5.02 1.88
CA ALA A 127 13.26 -3.87 2.78
C ALA A 127 11.87 -3.25 2.93
N SER A 128 11.08 -3.22 1.85
CA SER A 128 9.70 -2.72 1.87
C SER A 128 8.79 -3.60 2.71
N ARG A 129 8.91 -4.92 2.57
CA ARG A 129 8.18 -5.91 3.38
C ARG A 129 8.51 -5.74 4.85
N ASP A 130 9.80 -5.66 5.17
CA ASP A 130 10.26 -5.56 6.56
C ASP A 130 9.80 -4.24 7.20
N LEU A 131 9.89 -3.12 6.47
CA LEU A 131 9.36 -1.83 6.94
C LEU A 131 7.83 -1.87 7.13
N LEU A 132 7.06 -2.42 6.18
CA LEU A 132 5.61 -2.52 6.32
C LEU A 132 5.23 -3.35 7.56
N ARG A 133 5.91 -4.49 7.78
CA ARG A 133 5.70 -5.33 8.96
C ARG A 133 5.92 -4.55 10.24
N SER A 134 7.08 -3.89 10.38
CA SER A 134 7.39 -3.10 11.57
C SER A 134 6.39 -1.96 11.80
N LEU A 135 5.96 -1.28 10.74
CA LEU A 135 4.98 -0.20 10.86
C LEU A 135 3.59 -0.69 11.29
N TYR A 136 3.17 -1.89 10.86
CA TYR A 136 1.92 -2.48 11.32
C TYR A 136 1.98 -2.91 12.79
N ASP A 137 3.15 -3.30 13.29
CA ASP A 137 3.41 -3.50 14.71
C ASP A 137 3.62 -2.18 15.48
N CYS A 138 3.38 -1.04 14.83
CA CYS A 138 3.62 0.32 15.35
C CYS A 138 5.07 0.60 15.78
N ASP A 139 6.06 -0.11 15.24
CA ASP A 139 7.47 0.21 15.40
C ASP A 139 7.92 1.25 14.34
N LEU A 140 7.72 2.54 14.64
CA LEU A 140 8.10 3.62 13.74
C LEU A 140 9.61 3.93 13.79
N TYR A 141 10.35 3.43 14.78
CA TYR A 141 11.81 3.57 14.84
C TYR A 141 12.50 2.90 13.65
N PHE A 142 11.87 1.88 13.07
CA PHE A 142 12.39 1.21 11.88
C PHE A 142 12.55 2.16 10.67
N LEU A 143 11.80 3.28 10.63
CA LEU A 143 11.95 4.31 9.60
C LEU A 143 13.29 5.04 9.67
N GLU A 144 13.94 5.10 10.83
CA GLU A 144 15.21 5.81 11.03
C GLU A 144 16.33 5.26 10.14
N ASN A 145 16.25 3.98 9.79
CA ASN A 145 17.17 3.32 8.86
C ASN A 145 17.13 3.92 7.45
N TYR A 146 15.99 4.51 7.06
CA TYR A 146 15.71 4.96 5.70
C TYR A 146 15.50 6.48 5.57
N ILE A 147 15.21 7.18 6.66
CA ILE A 147 15.07 8.64 6.64
C ILE A 147 16.45 9.29 6.51
N LYS A 148 16.57 10.29 5.64
CA LYS A 148 17.81 11.05 5.40
C LYS A 148 17.58 12.57 5.55
N PRO A 149 18.41 13.29 6.35
CA PRO A 149 19.42 12.78 7.28
C PRO A 149 18.82 11.86 8.35
N GLN A 150 19.67 11.02 8.96
CA GLN A 150 19.23 10.09 9.99
C GLN A 150 18.64 10.88 11.18
N PRO A 151 17.48 10.47 11.71
CA PRO A 151 16.89 11.10 12.89
C PRO A 151 17.85 11.11 14.09
N VAL A 152 17.83 12.20 14.87
CA VAL A 152 18.59 12.35 16.11
C VAL A 152 17.60 12.40 17.26
N ASN A 153 17.85 11.64 18.32
CA ASN A 153 16.92 11.49 19.46
C ASN A 153 15.49 11.13 19.01
N HIS A 154 15.38 10.26 17.99
CA HIS A 154 14.10 9.86 17.39
C HIS A 154 13.26 11.02 16.82
N THR A 155 13.89 12.15 16.49
CA THR A 155 13.21 13.32 15.90
C THR A 155 13.60 13.59 14.45
N THR A 156 12.65 14.01 13.63
CA THR A 156 12.88 14.31 12.21
C THR A 156 11.89 15.32 11.62
N ASP A 157 12.35 16.18 10.72
CA ASP A 157 11.52 17.02 9.86
C ASP A 157 11.31 16.41 8.46
N ARG A 158 11.93 15.25 8.16
CA ARG A 158 12.03 14.68 6.81
C ARG A 158 11.08 13.53 6.53
N LEU A 159 10.17 13.19 7.44
CA LEU A 159 9.17 12.16 7.13
C LEU A 159 8.29 12.64 5.96
N PHE A 160 8.41 11.95 4.83
CA PHE A 160 7.69 12.24 3.60
C PHE A 160 6.20 12.42 3.84
N ARG A 161 5.70 13.63 3.51
CA ARG A 161 4.29 14.01 3.62
C ARG A 161 3.64 13.68 4.97
N ARG A 162 4.38 13.83 6.08
CA ARG A 162 3.85 13.59 7.43
C ARG A 162 2.53 14.34 7.71
N GLY A 163 2.39 15.55 7.17
CA GLY A 163 1.19 16.37 7.38
C GLY A 163 -0.08 15.84 6.70
N ALA A 164 0.04 14.80 5.87
CA ALA A 164 -1.11 14.09 5.32
C ALA A 164 -1.76 13.13 6.31
N SER A 165 -1.09 12.82 7.44
CA SER A 165 -1.61 12.00 8.52
C SER A 165 -2.21 12.88 9.61
N LYS A 166 -3.48 12.68 9.92
CA LYS A 166 -4.18 13.43 10.97
C LYS A 166 -3.63 13.08 12.35
N ALA A 167 -3.35 11.79 12.60
CA ALA A 167 -2.76 11.33 13.86
C ALA A 167 -1.37 11.93 14.14
N LEU A 168 -0.56 12.18 13.10
CA LEU A 168 0.72 12.89 13.25
C LEU A 168 0.59 14.41 13.40
N CYS A 169 -0.63 14.94 13.20
CA CYS A 169 -0.99 16.34 13.28
C CYS A 169 -2.01 16.61 14.40
N SER A 170 -2.07 15.73 15.40
CA SER A 170 -2.93 15.86 16.57
C SER A 170 -2.19 15.47 17.84
N PRO A 171 -2.67 15.86 19.02
CA PRO A 171 -2.16 15.34 20.28
C PRO A 171 -2.21 13.79 20.31
N PRO A 172 -1.23 13.11 20.94
CA PRO A 172 -0.08 13.69 21.65
C PRO A 172 1.11 14.05 20.73
N VAL A 173 1.05 13.71 19.44
CA VAL A 173 2.17 13.92 18.51
C VAL A 173 2.42 15.41 18.22
N CYS A 174 1.34 16.19 18.19
CA CYS A 174 1.39 17.64 18.01
C CYS A 174 0.39 18.35 18.92
N GLU A 175 0.90 18.91 20.03
CA GLU A 175 0.13 19.69 21.02
C GLU A 175 -0.24 21.10 20.52
N SER A 176 0.49 21.64 19.55
CA SER A 176 0.28 23.00 19.01
C SER A 176 -1.04 23.16 18.24
N LEU A 177 -1.77 22.07 18.03
CA LEU A 177 -3.01 22.02 17.26
C LEU A 177 -4.17 21.63 18.17
N GLY A 178 -5.15 22.52 18.29
CA GLY A 178 -6.35 22.31 19.12
C GLY A 178 -7.54 21.79 18.31
N ALA A 179 -8.66 21.54 19.00
CA ALA A 179 -9.92 21.10 18.38
C ALA A 179 -10.52 22.09 17.35
N VAL A 180 -10.02 23.32 17.28
CA VAL A 180 -10.48 24.38 16.37
C VAL A 180 -9.84 24.26 14.97
N ASP A 181 -8.77 23.48 14.82
CA ASP A 181 -8.02 23.32 13.57
C ASP A 181 -8.54 22.17 12.67
N LEU A 182 -9.85 21.88 12.68
CA LEU A 182 -10.50 20.72 12.03
C LEU A 182 -10.26 20.59 10.50
N HIS A 183 -9.74 21.63 9.85
CA HIS A 183 -9.45 21.66 8.41
C HIS A 183 -8.03 22.18 8.11
N LEU A 184 -7.02 21.65 8.82
CA LEU A 184 -5.61 21.91 8.49
C LEU A 184 -5.24 21.40 7.10
N GLU A 185 -4.69 22.29 6.27
CA GLU A 185 -3.91 21.87 5.11
C GLU A 185 -2.60 21.21 5.59
N GLU A 186 -2.10 20.21 4.86
CA GLU A 186 -0.87 19.46 5.19
C GLU A 186 0.33 20.38 5.50
N GLY A 187 0.46 21.48 4.76
CA GLY A 187 1.54 22.44 4.95
C GLY A 187 1.47 23.19 6.27
N ASP A 188 0.27 23.43 6.80
CA ASP A 188 0.06 24.16 8.05
C ASP A 188 0.35 23.26 9.25
N CYS A 189 0.01 21.98 9.17
CA CYS A 189 0.45 21.00 10.17
C CYS A 189 1.97 21.00 10.30
N VAL A 190 2.70 20.89 9.18
CA VAL A 190 4.17 20.82 9.21
C VAL A 190 4.78 22.09 9.83
N LYS A 191 4.22 23.26 9.55
CA LYS A 191 4.70 24.54 10.09
C LYS A 191 4.43 24.67 11.59
N LYS A 192 3.22 24.32 12.04
CA LYS A 192 2.80 24.49 13.44
C LYS A 192 3.39 23.43 14.38
N CYS A 193 3.59 22.20 13.90
CA CYS A 193 4.03 21.08 14.73
C CYS A 193 5.56 20.95 14.89
N GLY A 194 6.38 21.71 14.16
CA GLY A 194 7.85 21.62 14.31
C GLY A 194 8.39 20.23 13.92
N THR A 195 9.45 19.71 14.55
CA THR A 195 9.98 18.37 14.25
C THR A 195 9.05 17.25 14.72
N LEU A 196 8.97 16.16 13.97
CA LEU A 196 8.21 14.96 14.37
C LEU A 196 9.02 14.14 15.37
N ASN A 197 8.42 13.77 16.50
CA ASN A 197 8.98 12.80 17.44
C ASN A 197 8.40 11.39 17.14
N LEU A 198 9.26 10.45 16.74
CA LEU A 198 8.87 9.09 16.38
C LEU A 198 8.43 8.25 17.59
N THR A 199 8.86 8.59 18.81
CA THR A 199 8.37 7.96 20.04
C THR A 199 6.89 8.28 20.26
N LEU A 200 6.52 9.56 20.21
CA LEU A 200 5.11 9.98 20.34
C LEU A 200 4.25 9.42 19.21
N ALA A 201 4.79 9.37 17.99
CA ALA A 201 4.11 8.76 16.86
C ALA A 201 3.89 7.24 17.04
N THR A 202 4.86 6.54 17.63
CA THR A 202 4.77 5.12 17.99
C THR A 202 3.67 4.89 19.03
N GLU A 203 3.63 5.71 20.08
CA GLU A 203 2.60 5.66 21.12
C GLU A 203 1.21 5.93 20.53
N SER A 204 1.07 6.99 19.72
CA SER A 204 -0.17 7.30 19.02
C SER A 204 -0.63 6.13 18.13
N CYS A 205 0.26 5.50 17.36
CA CYS A 205 -0.09 4.31 16.58
C CYS A 205 -0.60 3.16 17.46
N ARG A 206 0.01 2.95 18.64
CA ARG A 206 -0.40 1.91 19.59
C ARG A 206 -1.78 2.18 20.19
N GLU A 207 -2.16 3.43 20.37
CA GLU A 207 -3.47 3.82 20.90
C GLU A 207 -4.62 3.62 19.90
N HIS A 208 -4.37 3.77 18.60
CA HIS A 208 -5.40 3.58 17.57
C HIS A 208 -5.73 2.11 17.34
N GLY A 209 -7.00 1.77 17.18
CA GLY A 209 -7.47 0.42 16.89
C GLY A 209 -7.10 -0.09 15.51
N HIS A 210 -6.73 0.77 14.56
CA HIS A 210 -6.44 0.35 13.17
C HIS A 210 -5.23 1.10 12.58
N VAL A 211 -4.53 0.46 11.64
CA VAL A 211 -3.38 1.07 10.95
C VAL A 211 -3.59 0.99 9.44
N ALA A 212 -3.63 2.13 8.77
CA ALA A 212 -3.80 2.22 7.32
C ALA A 212 -2.56 2.80 6.65
N ILE A 213 -1.95 2.05 5.74
CA ILE A 213 -0.77 2.47 4.99
C ILE A 213 -1.13 2.55 3.52
N LYS A 214 -0.81 3.67 2.88
CA LYS A 214 -0.97 3.84 1.43
C LYS A 214 0.37 3.78 0.73
N THR A 215 0.51 2.92 -0.28
CA THR A 215 1.75 2.79 -1.05
C THR A 215 1.53 2.78 -2.55
N VAL A 216 2.54 3.22 -3.29
CA VAL A 216 2.61 3.16 -4.76
C VAL A 216 3.89 2.46 -5.26
N ARG A 217 4.62 1.82 -4.34
CA ARG A 217 5.96 1.25 -4.57
C ARG A 217 6.00 -0.27 -4.52
N VAL A 218 4.88 -0.89 -4.17
CA VAL A 218 4.68 -2.33 -4.30
C VAL A 218 4.08 -2.58 -5.69
N PRO A 219 4.73 -3.37 -6.57
CA PRO A 219 4.24 -3.64 -7.92
C PRO A 219 2.91 -4.39 -7.96
N GLU A 220 2.87 -5.54 -7.32
CA GLU A 220 1.75 -6.48 -7.48
C GLU A 220 1.27 -7.00 -6.12
N VAL A 221 0.02 -7.46 -6.05
CA VAL A 221 -0.52 -8.08 -4.83
C VAL A 221 0.24 -9.35 -4.45
N SER A 222 0.82 -10.06 -5.42
CA SER A 222 1.65 -11.25 -5.22
C SER A 222 2.88 -10.96 -4.35
N ASP A 223 3.46 -9.75 -4.46
CA ASP A 223 4.61 -9.31 -3.66
C ASP A 223 4.27 -9.15 -2.16
N LEU A 224 2.98 -9.08 -1.81
CA LEU A 224 2.50 -8.93 -0.45
C LEU A 224 2.20 -10.26 0.25
N ARG A 225 2.30 -11.39 -0.46
CA ARG A 225 1.89 -12.70 0.04
C ARG A 225 2.45 -13.01 1.43
N ALA A 226 3.75 -12.77 1.64
CA ALA A 226 4.40 -13.03 2.93
C ALA A 226 3.86 -12.18 4.09
N LEU A 227 3.36 -10.96 3.82
CA LEU A 227 2.71 -10.12 4.83
C LEU A 227 1.27 -10.55 5.08
N VAL A 228 0.55 -10.92 4.02
CA VAL A 228 -0.86 -11.34 4.12
C VAL A 228 -1.00 -12.69 4.83
N GLU A 229 -0.04 -13.61 4.63
CA GLU A 229 0.01 -14.91 5.30
C GLU A 229 0.58 -14.84 6.73
N ASP A 230 1.17 -13.72 7.17
CA ASP A 230 1.73 -13.59 8.52
C ASP A 230 0.59 -13.63 9.57
N PRO A 231 0.53 -14.65 10.45
CA PRO A 231 -0.56 -14.81 11.40
C PRO A 231 -0.61 -13.72 12.49
N ARG A 232 0.47 -12.94 12.63
CA ARG A 232 0.53 -11.80 13.57
C ARG A 232 -0.19 -10.57 13.01
N LEU A 233 -0.40 -10.52 11.69
CA LEU A 233 -1.03 -9.41 11.00
C LEU A 233 -2.44 -9.78 10.54
N ASN A 234 -3.45 -9.05 11.03
CA ASN A 234 -4.77 -9.01 10.40
C ASN A 234 -4.75 -8.05 9.19
N LEU A 235 -3.97 -8.39 8.15
CA LEU A 235 -3.78 -7.53 6.98
C LEU A 235 -4.88 -7.73 5.93
N LYS A 236 -5.53 -6.62 5.57
CA LYS A 236 -6.45 -6.49 4.45
C LYS A 236 -5.89 -5.55 3.40
N VAL A 237 -5.90 -5.98 2.14
CA VAL A 237 -5.38 -5.24 0.98
C VAL A 237 -6.55 -4.69 0.17
N ILE A 238 -6.54 -3.37 0.00
CA ILE A 238 -7.43 -2.66 -0.91
C ILE A 238 -6.60 -2.30 -2.14
N GLN A 239 -6.80 -3.02 -3.24
CA GLN A 239 -6.15 -2.71 -4.50
C GLN A 239 -6.96 -1.67 -5.25
N LEU A 240 -6.42 -0.46 -5.38
CA LEU A 240 -7.02 0.62 -6.15
C LEU A 240 -6.50 0.60 -7.60
N VAL A 241 -7.42 0.36 -8.54
CA VAL A 241 -7.18 0.47 -9.98
C VAL A 241 -7.88 1.69 -10.56
N ARG A 242 -7.37 2.17 -11.70
CA ARG A 242 -7.92 3.33 -12.42
C ARG A 242 -7.66 3.15 -13.91
N ASP A 243 -8.48 3.76 -14.76
CA ASP A 243 -8.26 3.76 -16.21
C ASP A 243 -6.84 4.24 -16.57
N PRO A 244 -6.00 3.41 -17.21
CA PRO A 244 -4.65 3.79 -17.64
C PRO A 244 -4.60 5.06 -18.50
N ARG A 245 -5.64 5.35 -19.30
CA ARG A 245 -5.76 6.59 -20.07
C ARG A 245 -5.90 7.80 -19.15
N GLY A 246 -6.72 7.65 -18.09
CA GLY A 246 -6.87 8.65 -17.04
C GLY A 246 -5.60 8.88 -16.22
N ILE A 247 -4.85 7.80 -15.94
CA ILE A 247 -3.54 7.89 -15.28
C ILE A 247 -2.55 8.64 -16.16
N LEU A 248 -2.43 8.27 -17.45
CA LEU A 248 -1.52 8.92 -18.40
C LEU A 248 -1.82 10.42 -18.51
N ALA A 249 -3.07 10.80 -18.74
CA ALA A 249 -3.49 12.20 -18.80
C ALA A 249 -3.08 12.96 -17.52
N SER A 250 -3.35 12.36 -16.36
CA SER A 250 -3.06 13.01 -15.09
C SER A 250 -1.56 13.10 -14.80
N ARG A 251 -0.76 12.12 -15.21
CA ARG A 251 0.71 12.14 -15.05
C ARG A 251 1.35 13.15 -16.00
N SER A 252 0.88 13.23 -17.24
CA SER A 252 1.32 14.21 -18.24
C SER A 252 1.17 15.65 -17.76
N GLU A 253 0.08 15.96 -17.05
CA GLU A 253 -0.14 17.31 -16.50
C GLU A 253 0.62 17.57 -15.18
N THR A 254 0.83 16.52 -14.38
CA THR A 254 1.49 16.66 -13.06
C THR A 254 3.00 16.71 -13.19
N PHE A 255 3.60 15.78 -13.95
CA PHE A 255 5.03 15.56 -14.09
C PHE A 255 5.52 15.97 -15.48
N ARG A 256 5.43 17.27 -15.76
CA ARG A 256 5.61 17.84 -17.12
C ARG A 256 6.95 17.48 -17.76
N ASP A 257 8.02 17.41 -16.97
CA ASP A 257 9.36 17.10 -17.46
C ASP A 257 9.50 15.62 -17.82
N THR A 258 9.03 14.73 -16.95
CA THR A 258 9.02 13.27 -17.18
C THR A 258 8.15 12.89 -18.37
N TYR A 259 7.03 13.59 -18.58
CA TYR A 259 6.09 13.32 -19.66
C TYR A 259 6.20 14.36 -20.81
N ARG A 260 7.36 15.01 -20.96
CA ARG A 260 7.58 16.05 -21.97
C ARG A 260 7.27 15.55 -23.39
N LEU A 261 7.76 14.37 -23.78
CA LEU A 261 7.53 13.82 -25.12
C LEU A 261 6.06 13.46 -25.38
N TRP A 262 5.34 12.98 -24.36
CA TRP A 262 3.89 12.75 -24.45
C TRP A 262 3.13 14.05 -24.73
N ARG A 263 3.52 15.15 -24.07
CA ARG A 263 2.92 16.48 -24.31
C ARG A 263 3.28 17.06 -25.67
N ILE A 264 4.47 16.79 -26.20
CA ILE A 264 4.83 17.18 -27.57
C ILE A 264 3.97 16.43 -28.58
N TRP A 265 3.75 15.13 -28.40
CA TRP A 265 2.82 14.38 -29.25
C TRP A 265 1.43 15.01 -29.21
N ASP A 266 0.90 15.25 -28.02
CA ASP A 266 -0.46 15.79 -27.84
C ASP A 266 -0.63 17.16 -28.53
N GLY A 267 0.37 18.04 -28.41
CA GLY A 267 0.32 19.37 -29.02
C GLY A 267 0.62 19.43 -30.52
N THR A 268 1.32 18.44 -31.09
CA THR A 268 1.75 18.47 -32.50
C THR A 268 1.05 17.45 -33.40
N GLY A 269 0.33 16.48 -32.82
CA GLY A 269 -0.22 15.34 -33.55
C GLY A 269 0.85 14.40 -34.13
N ARG A 270 2.13 14.56 -33.74
CA ARG A 270 3.23 13.73 -34.25
C ARG A 270 3.89 12.98 -33.12
N LYS A 271 3.79 11.65 -33.15
CA LYS A 271 4.43 10.77 -32.17
C LYS A 271 5.96 10.88 -32.26
N PRO A 272 6.67 11.27 -31.17
CA PRO A 272 8.12 11.23 -31.14
C PRO A 272 8.66 9.80 -31.28
N TYR A 273 9.71 9.62 -32.08
CA TYR A 273 10.36 8.31 -32.28
C TYR A 273 10.92 7.72 -30.99
N ASN A 274 11.53 8.56 -30.15
CA ASN A 274 12.15 8.17 -28.88
C ASN A 274 11.19 8.27 -27.67
N LEU A 275 9.88 8.19 -27.91
CA LEU A 275 8.89 8.23 -26.84
C LEU A 275 9.08 7.04 -25.89
N ASP A 276 9.39 7.32 -24.63
CA ASP A 276 9.44 6.31 -23.58
C ASP A 276 8.02 5.94 -23.12
N VAL A 277 7.65 4.69 -23.38
CA VAL A 277 6.35 4.10 -23.03
C VAL A 277 6.41 3.19 -21.82
N THR A 278 7.59 2.98 -21.23
CA THR A 278 7.83 1.99 -20.17
C THR A 278 6.94 2.23 -18.96
N GLN A 279 6.77 3.49 -18.55
CA GLN A 279 5.90 3.87 -17.43
C GLN A 279 4.43 3.54 -17.67
N LEU A 280 3.98 3.58 -18.93
CA LEU A 280 2.61 3.21 -19.30
C LEU A 280 2.45 1.70 -19.29
N THR A 281 3.34 0.98 -19.99
CA THR A 281 3.27 -0.48 -20.11
C THR A 281 3.41 -1.14 -18.74
N THR A 282 4.33 -0.66 -17.90
CA THR A 282 4.53 -1.17 -16.53
C THR A 282 3.25 -1.03 -15.68
N VAL A 283 2.52 0.09 -15.77
CA VAL A 283 1.25 0.24 -15.03
C VAL A 283 0.22 -0.78 -15.51
N CYS A 284 0.15 -1.00 -16.83
CA CYS A 284 -0.81 -1.93 -17.42
C CYS A 284 -0.46 -3.39 -17.08
N GLU A 285 0.82 -3.74 -17.08
CA GLU A 285 1.33 -5.05 -16.65
C GLU A 285 1.13 -5.28 -15.14
N ASP A 286 1.55 -4.35 -14.28
CA ASP A 286 1.36 -4.42 -12.82
C ASP A 286 -0.14 -4.62 -12.48
N PHE A 287 -1.03 -3.86 -13.11
CA PHE A 287 -2.47 -4.02 -12.93
C PHE A 287 -2.98 -5.37 -13.45
N TRP A 288 -2.61 -5.77 -14.66
CA TRP A 288 -3.03 -7.05 -15.22
C TRP A 288 -2.60 -8.22 -14.32
N ASN A 289 -1.34 -8.28 -13.91
CA ASN A 289 -0.82 -9.36 -13.07
C ASN A 289 -1.49 -9.37 -11.68
N SER A 290 -1.60 -8.20 -11.06
CA SER A 290 -2.16 -8.07 -9.72
C SER A 290 -3.67 -8.36 -9.69
N VAL A 291 -4.43 -7.84 -10.67
CA VAL A 291 -5.87 -8.12 -10.79
C VAL A 291 -6.12 -9.57 -11.16
N SER A 292 -5.33 -10.14 -12.08
CA SER A 292 -5.43 -11.58 -12.41
C SER A 292 -5.22 -12.45 -11.17
N THR A 293 -4.23 -12.12 -10.33
CA THR A 293 -4.01 -12.81 -9.05
C THR A 293 -5.19 -12.66 -8.08
N GLY A 294 -5.80 -11.47 -7.99
CA GLY A 294 -7.00 -11.28 -7.19
C GLY A 294 -8.20 -12.09 -7.70
N LEU A 295 -8.38 -12.14 -9.02
CA LEU A 295 -9.50 -12.84 -9.66
C LEU A 295 -9.38 -14.37 -9.63
N THR A 296 -8.17 -14.93 -9.51
CA THR A 296 -8.00 -16.38 -9.29
C THR A 296 -8.38 -16.81 -7.87
N ARG A 297 -8.67 -15.86 -6.97
CA ARG A 297 -9.15 -16.10 -5.60
C ARG A 297 -8.31 -17.13 -4.85
N PRO A 298 -6.98 -16.94 -4.75
CA PRO A 298 -6.14 -17.89 -4.06
C PRO A 298 -6.46 -17.89 -2.55
N PRO A 299 -6.33 -19.03 -1.84
CA PRO A 299 -6.74 -19.17 -0.44
C PRO A 299 -6.15 -18.10 0.50
N TRP A 300 -4.92 -17.67 0.26
CA TRP A 300 -4.23 -16.67 1.08
C TRP A 300 -4.84 -15.26 0.97
N LEU A 301 -5.66 -14.97 -0.05
CA LEU A 301 -6.39 -13.70 -0.20
C LEU A 301 -7.83 -13.75 0.32
N LYS A 302 -8.32 -14.92 0.74
CA LYS A 302 -9.69 -15.07 1.23
C LYS A 302 -9.94 -14.21 2.47
N GLY A 303 -10.98 -13.37 2.43
CA GLY A 303 -11.32 -12.39 3.46
C GLY A 303 -10.34 -11.22 3.60
N LYS A 304 -9.29 -11.16 2.77
CA LYS A 304 -8.15 -10.24 2.92
C LYS A 304 -7.92 -9.33 1.72
N TYR A 305 -8.69 -9.46 0.64
CA TYR A 305 -8.51 -8.64 -0.57
C TYR A 305 -9.82 -8.07 -1.13
N MET A 306 -9.77 -6.78 -1.45
CA MET A 306 -10.82 -6.07 -2.16
C MET A 306 -10.21 -5.28 -3.33
N LEU A 307 -10.78 -5.47 -4.52
CA LEU A 307 -10.46 -4.68 -5.71
C LEU A 307 -11.42 -3.49 -5.81
N VAL A 308 -10.88 -2.28 -5.84
CA VAL A 308 -11.66 -1.04 -5.96
C VAL A 308 -11.26 -0.32 -7.25
N ARG A 309 -12.24 -0.07 -8.11
CA ARG A 309 -12.07 0.72 -9.33
C ARG A 309 -12.38 2.19 -9.04
N TYR A 310 -11.44 3.07 -9.37
CA TYR A 310 -11.51 4.50 -9.07
C TYR A 310 -12.77 5.16 -9.62
N GLU A 311 -13.20 4.79 -10.82
CA GLU A 311 -14.37 5.38 -11.48
C GLU A 311 -15.67 5.07 -10.73
N ASP A 312 -15.79 3.87 -10.14
CA ASP A 312 -16.97 3.50 -9.34
C ASP A 312 -17.01 4.27 -8.02
N LEU A 313 -15.85 4.38 -7.35
CA LEU A 313 -15.71 5.20 -6.15
C LEU A 313 -15.96 6.68 -6.45
N ALA A 314 -15.48 7.18 -7.58
CA ALA A 314 -15.66 8.57 -7.97
C ALA A 314 -17.12 8.89 -8.31
N ARG A 315 -17.87 7.93 -8.87
CA ARG A 315 -19.29 8.08 -9.21
C ARG A 315 -20.19 7.97 -7.98
N ASN A 316 -19.90 7.03 -7.08
CA ASN A 316 -20.71 6.74 -5.89
C ASN A 316 -19.85 6.69 -4.61
N PRO A 317 -19.29 7.83 -4.17
CA PRO A 317 -18.28 7.84 -3.11
C PRO A 317 -18.80 7.36 -1.75
N MET A 318 -20.04 7.70 -1.38
CA MET A 318 -20.65 7.22 -0.12
C MET A 318 -20.79 5.69 -0.13
N LYS A 319 -21.59 5.17 -1.06
CA LYS A 319 -21.85 3.72 -1.21
C LYS A 319 -20.58 2.88 -1.29
N LYS A 320 -19.62 3.27 -2.15
CA LYS A 320 -18.37 2.50 -2.29
C LYS A 320 -17.49 2.60 -1.04
N THR A 321 -17.61 3.67 -0.24
CA THR A 321 -16.89 3.76 1.04
C THR A 321 -17.53 2.86 2.09
N GLU A 322 -18.87 2.82 2.17
CA GLU A 322 -19.60 1.88 3.05
C GLU A 322 -19.19 0.43 2.74
N GLU A 323 -19.20 0.02 1.47
CA GLU A 323 -18.74 -1.31 1.03
C GLU A 323 -17.30 -1.63 1.46
N ILE A 324 -16.41 -0.63 1.45
CA ILE A 324 -15.01 -0.78 1.91
C ILE A 324 -14.96 -0.99 3.42
N TYR A 325 -15.69 -0.20 4.21
CA TYR A 325 -15.72 -0.34 5.66
C TYR A 325 -16.36 -1.65 6.11
N ASP A 326 -17.43 -2.09 5.44
CA ASP A 326 -18.06 -3.39 5.64
C ASP A 326 -17.09 -4.55 5.37
N PHE A 327 -16.35 -4.50 4.26
CA PHE A 327 -15.30 -5.48 3.95
C PHE A 327 -14.21 -5.51 5.04
N LEU A 328 -13.83 -4.35 5.57
CA LEU A 328 -12.84 -4.27 6.63
C LEU A 328 -13.37 -4.77 7.98
N GLY A 329 -14.67 -4.75 8.20
CA GLY A 329 -15.30 -5.03 9.49
C GLY A 329 -15.07 -3.89 10.49
N ILE A 330 -14.94 -2.66 10.00
CA ILE A 330 -14.73 -1.45 10.80
C ILE A 330 -16.00 -0.59 10.65
N PRO A 331 -16.64 -0.14 11.75
CA PRO A 331 -17.77 0.77 11.67
C PRO A 331 -17.36 2.09 10.99
N MET A 332 -18.17 2.62 10.08
CA MET A 332 -17.86 3.89 9.43
C MET A 332 -18.22 5.08 10.32
N ASP A 333 -17.26 5.97 10.56
CA ASP A 333 -17.46 7.17 11.36
C ASP A 333 -18.21 8.30 10.62
N SER A 334 -19.01 9.06 11.36
CA SER A 334 -19.66 10.29 10.85
C SER A 334 -18.67 11.35 10.33
N ASN A 335 -17.41 11.35 10.81
CA ASN A 335 -16.37 12.22 10.30
C ASN A 335 -15.99 11.88 8.85
N VAL A 336 -15.98 10.59 8.51
CA VAL A 336 -15.72 10.10 7.15
C VAL A 336 -16.86 10.54 6.24
N GLU A 337 -18.12 10.34 6.65
CA GLU A 337 -19.31 10.78 5.92
C GLU A 337 -19.27 12.28 5.61
N ARG A 338 -19.07 13.11 6.65
CA ARG A 338 -19.00 14.57 6.52
C ARG A 338 -17.87 14.99 5.59
N TRP A 339 -16.71 14.34 5.68
CA TRP A 339 -15.59 14.62 4.81
C TRP A 339 -15.91 14.30 3.34
N ILE A 340 -16.53 13.16 3.06
CA ILE A 340 -16.93 12.76 1.69
C ILE A 340 -17.90 13.79 1.11
N GLN A 341 -18.94 14.16 1.86
CA GLN A 341 -19.95 15.13 1.40
C GLN A 341 -19.29 16.49 1.06
N ASN A 342 -18.39 16.96 1.90
CA ASN A 342 -17.68 18.23 1.69
C ASN A 342 -16.66 18.18 0.54
N ASN A 343 -16.00 17.03 0.32
CA ASN A 343 -14.90 16.92 -0.64
C ASN A 343 -15.33 16.44 -2.04
N THR A 344 -16.52 15.85 -2.19
CA THR A 344 -16.97 15.25 -3.47
C THR A 344 -18.00 16.11 -4.23
N ARG A 345 -18.60 17.09 -3.56
CA ARG A 345 -19.57 18.03 -4.13
C ARG A 345 -18.98 19.40 -4.50
N GLY A 346 -17.69 19.61 -4.24
CA GLY A 346 -17.01 20.89 -4.39
C GLY A 346 -16.86 21.36 -5.85
N ASP A 347 -17.05 22.66 -6.05
CA ASP A 347 -16.86 23.32 -7.34
C ASP A 347 -15.37 23.55 -7.68
N ARG A 348 -15.06 23.70 -8.97
CA ARG A 348 -13.68 23.63 -9.56
C ARG A 348 -12.62 24.54 -8.91
N SER A 349 -12.99 25.57 -8.16
CA SER A 349 -12.09 26.62 -7.66
C SER A 349 -11.44 26.33 -6.29
N SER A 350 -11.81 25.26 -5.60
CA SER A 350 -11.44 25.04 -4.20
C SER A 350 -10.10 24.32 -3.97
N SER A 351 -9.57 23.56 -4.94
CA SER A 351 -8.29 22.85 -4.76
C SER A 351 -7.09 23.74 -5.12
N LYS A 352 -6.40 24.32 -4.13
CA LYS A 352 -5.19 25.14 -4.33
C LYS A 352 -3.97 24.35 -4.86
N HIS A 353 -3.97 23.01 -4.77
CA HIS A 353 -2.82 22.16 -5.08
C HIS A 353 -3.15 20.90 -5.93
N LYS A 354 -2.16 20.41 -6.71
CA LYS A 354 -2.30 19.28 -7.66
C LYS A 354 -2.68 17.93 -7.02
N TYR A 355 -2.50 17.79 -5.72
CA TYR A 355 -2.83 16.59 -4.93
C TYR A 355 -4.08 16.77 -4.04
N GLY A 356 -4.77 17.91 -4.12
CA GLY A 356 -5.96 18.19 -3.31
C GLY A 356 -7.14 17.25 -3.62
N THR A 357 -7.90 16.92 -2.58
CA THR A 357 -9.01 15.96 -2.59
C THR A 357 -10.38 16.57 -2.88
N VAL A 358 -10.57 17.87 -2.63
CA VAL A 358 -11.83 18.58 -2.88
C VAL A 358 -12.07 18.76 -4.38
N ARG A 359 -13.01 17.99 -4.97
CA ARG A 359 -13.40 18.06 -6.40
C ARG A 359 -14.78 17.43 -6.59
N ASN A 360 -15.49 17.84 -7.65
CA ASN A 360 -16.49 16.95 -8.26
C ASN A 360 -15.77 15.68 -8.76
N SER A 361 -15.97 14.58 -8.05
CA SER A 361 -15.26 13.31 -8.23
C SER A 361 -15.63 12.65 -9.56
N ALA A 362 -16.93 12.57 -9.87
CA ALA A 362 -17.45 11.99 -11.10
C ALA A 362 -16.96 12.74 -12.34
N ALA A 363 -17.10 14.08 -12.35
CA ALA A 363 -16.60 14.90 -13.45
C ALA A 363 -15.08 14.82 -13.59
N THR A 364 -14.35 14.63 -12.48
CA THR A 364 -12.88 14.49 -12.51
C THR A 364 -12.44 13.15 -13.10
N ALA A 365 -13.24 12.09 -12.94
CA ALA A 365 -12.97 10.79 -13.56
C ALA A 365 -12.99 10.86 -15.09
N GLU A 366 -13.89 11.65 -15.67
CA GLU A 366 -14.06 11.79 -17.14
C GLU A 366 -13.10 12.80 -17.80
N LYS A 367 -12.37 13.62 -17.02
CA LYS A 367 -11.55 14.74 -17.55
C LYS A 367 -10.53 14.32 -18.61
N TRP A 368 -10.02 13.10 -18.55
CA TRP A 368 -8.99 12.64 -19.48
C TRP A 368 -9.48 12.59 -20.93
N ARG A 369 -10.79 12.40 -21.14
CA ARG A 369 -11.44 12.34 -22.46
C ARG A 369 -11.27 13.62 -23.29
N PHE A 370 -11.06 14.76 -22.61
CA PHE A 370 -10.82 16.05 -23.25
C PHE A 370 -9.37 16.54 -23.16
N ARG A 371 -8.50 15.76 -22.50
CA ARG A 371 -7.12 16.16 -22.20
C ARG A 371 -6.08 15.45 -23.04
N LEU A 372 -6.46 14.35 -23.68
CA LEU A 372 -5.60 13.60 -24.58
C LEU A 372 -6.21 13.63 -25.98
N SER A 373 -5.37 13.79 -26.99
CA SER A 373 -5.77 13.54 -28.38
C SER A 373 -6.23 12.09 -28.58
N TYR A 374 -7.11 11.89 -29.57
CA TYR A 374 -7.59 10.55 -29.90
C TYR A 374 -6.45 9.60 -30.28
N GLU A 375 -5.40 10.09 -30.94
CA GLU A 375 -4.23 9.27 -31.30
C GLU A 375 -3.50 8.69 -30.07
N ILE A 376 -3.31 9.50 -29.03
CA ILE A 376 -2.70 9.07 -27.77
C ILE A 376 -3.61 8.07 -27.06
N VAL A 377 -4.91 8.33 -27.06
CA VAL A 377 -5.91 7.42 -26.50
C VAL A 377 -5.89 6.08 -27.23
N ALA A 378 -5.95 6.08 -28.56
CA ALA A 378 -5.90 4.88 -29.38
C ALA A 378 -4.60 4.09 -29.17
N PHE A 379 -3.46 4.76 -29.06
CA PHE A 379 -2.18 4.12 -28.72
C PHE A 379 -2.22 3.47 -27.34
N THR A 380 -2.72 4.20 -26.33
CA THR A 380 -2.85 3.70 -24.96
C THR A 380 -3.79 2.51 -24.88
N GLN A 381 -4.91 2.54 -25.60
CA GLN A 381 -5.88 1.44 -25.69
C GLN A 381 -5.25 0.18 -26.25
N ARG A 382 -4.42 0.29 -27.30
CA ARG A 382 -3.69 -0.86 -27.87
C ARG A 382 -2.65 -1.41 -26.90
N ALA A 383 -1.87 -0.54 -26.26
CA ALA A 383 -0.83 -0.94 -25.33
C ALA A 383 -1.38 -1.62 -24.06
N CYS A 384 -2.56 -1.20 -23.60
CA CYS A 384 -3.17 -1.65 -22.36
C CYS A 384 -4.45 -2.48 -22.58
N GLN A 385 -4.65 -3.03 -23.78
CA GLN A 385 -5.90 -3.70 -24.15
C GLN A 385 -6.32 -4.80 -23.15
N PRO A 386 -5.41 -5.69 -22.67
CA PRO A 386 -5.81 -6.76 -21.77
C PRO A 386 -6.39 -6.23 -20.46
N VAL A 387 -5.70 -5.29 -19.82
CA VAL A 387 -6.13 -4.70 -18.55
C VAL A 387 -7.40 -3.86 -18.70
N LEU A 388 -7.57 -3.15 -19.83
CA LEU A 388 -8.80 -2.41 -20.11
C LEU A 388 -10.01 -3.36 -20.15
N ALA A 389 -9.91 -4.46 -20.88
CA ALA A 389 -10.96 -5.48 -20.94
C ALA A 389 -11.21 -6.14 -19.57
N GLN A 390 -10.15 -6.48 -18.83
CA GLN A 390 -10.26 -7.09 -17.50
C GLN A 390 -10.97 -6.20 -16.48
N LEU A 391 -10.78 -4.89 -16.58
CA LEU A 391 -11.36 -3.90 -15.68
C LEU A 391 -12.69 -3.31 -16.18
N GLY A 392 -13.21 -3.75 -17.33
CA GLY A 392 -14.46 -3.28 -17.90
C GLY A 392 -14.38 -1.84 -18.43
N TYR A 393 -13.24 -1.45 -19.01
CA TYR A 393 -13.09 -0.17 -19.69
C TYR A 393 -13.28 -0.34 -21.19
N ARG A 394 -14.24 0.39 -21.77
CA ARG A 394 -14.51 0.37 -23.21
C ARG A 394 -13.51 1.24 -23.96
N ALA A 395 -13.08 0.75 -25.12
CA ALA A 395 -12.28 1.52 -26.05
C ALA A 395 -13.16 2.55 -26.76
N ALA A 396 -12.69 3.79 -26.89
CA ALA A 396 -13.29 4.76 -27.81
C ALA A 396 -12.82 4.42 -29.23
N ALA A 397 -13.74 4.38 -30.20
CA ALA A 397 -13.48 4.06 -31.59
C ALA A 397 -13.21 5.29 -32.47
N SER A 398 -13.59 6.48 -32.01
CA SER A 398 -13.32 7.75 -32.69
C SER A 398 -13.14 8.91 -31.72
N GLU A 399 -12.73 10.08 -32.24
CA GLU A 399 -12.63 11.31 -31.46
C GLU A 399 -14.00 11.82 -30.99
N GLU A 400 -15.03 11.63 -31.81
CA GLU A 400 -16.41 11.99 -31.49
C GLU A 400 -16.93 11.15 -30.32
N GLU A 401 -16.72 9.83 -30.36
CA GLU A 401 -17.11 8.95 -29.26
C GLU A 401 -16.29 9.25 -28.00
N LEU A 402 -14.98 9.48 -28.14
CA LEU A 402 -14.12 9.87 -27.04
C LEU A 402 -14.66 11.12 -26.33
N LYS A 403 -15.16 12.13 -27.05
CA LYS A 403 -15.66 13.38 -26.45
C LYS A 403 -17.12 13.32 -26.02
N ASN A 404 -17.90 12.32 -26.43
CA ASN A 404 -19.32 12.20 -26.11
C ASN A 404 -19.57 11.63 -24.71
N LEU A 405 -19.74 12.50 -23.70
CA LEU A 405 -20.01 12.09 -22.31
C LEU A 405 -21.33 11.32 -22.10
N SER A 406 -22.25 11.35 -23.06
CA SER A 406 -23.48 10.55 -23.00
C SER A 406 -23.19 9.06 -23.18
N VAL A 407 -22.03 8.72 -23.75
CA VAL A 407 -21.54 7.34 -23.89
C VAL A 407 -20.57 7.06 -22.74
N SER A 408 -20.91 6.08 -21.90
CA SER A 408 -20.01 5.60 -20.84
C SER A 408 -18.91 4.73 -21.44
N LEU A 409 -17.66 5.06 -21.11
CA LEU A 409 -16.49 4.22 -21.40
C LEU A 409 -16.13 3.27 -20.25
N VAL A 410 -17.00 3.17 -19.25
CA VAL A 410 -16.87 2.31 -18.08
C VAL A 410 -18.09 1.42 -18.01
N GLU A 411 -17.88 0.11 -18.05
CA GLU A 411 -18.93 -0.90 -17.91
C GLU A 411 -19.36 -1.02 -16.46
N ASP A 412 -20.65 -1.29 -16.24
CA ASP A 412 -21.16 -1.67 -14.93
C ASP A 412 -20.63 -3.09 -14.62
N ARG A 413 -19.69 -3.15 -13.68
CA ARG A 413 -19.01 -4.38 -13.28
C ARG A 413 -18.78 -4.37 -11.79
N ASP A 414 -19.29 -5.39 -11.11
CA ASP A 414 -19.13 -5.54 -9.68
C ASP A 414 -17.92 -6.41 -9.34
N PHE A 415 -16.99 -5.82 -8.58
CA PHE A 415 -15.83 -6.50 -8.03
C PHE A 415 -16.12 -6.88 -6.58
N LEU A 416 -16.83 -8.00 -6.39
CA LEU A 416 -17.17 -8.48 -5.06
C LEU A 416 -15.92 -9.00 -4.33
N PRO A 417 -15.75 -8.64 -3.03
CA PRO A 417 -14.68 -9.20 -2.21
C PRO A 417 -14.74 -10.74 -2.19
N PHE A 418 -13.58 -11.37 -2.13
CA PHE A 418 -13.49 -12.81 -1.91
C PHE A 418 -13.64 -13.09 -0.43
N SER A 419 -14.86 -13.43 0.02
CA SER A 419 -15.18 -13.74 1.42
C SER A 419 -14.85 -15.17 1.83
#